data_AF-A0A2L2YIS6-F1
#
_entry.id   AF-A0A2L2YIS6-F1
#
_cell.length_a   1.000
_cell.length_b   1.000
_cell.length_c   1.000
_cell.angle_alpha   90.00
_cell.angle_beta   90.00
_cell.angle_gamma   90.00
#
_symmetry.space_group_name_H-M   'P 1'
#
loop_
_entity.id
_entity.type
_entity.pdbx_description
1 polymer ?
#
loop_
_entity_poly.entity_id
_entity_poly.type
_entity_poly.pdbx_seq_one_letter_code
_entity_poly.pdbx_strand_id
1 'polypeptide(L)'
;KPLTNVNKKVFPCFQRWPTVICSYFFDELPNTKIKQIFSSSQYLVWMIEALGYLLTASYVEDKYGVVQLMLPKLVCLLLDLKMAEEKLPIDPIGIERHVRDPQDRYEHIHQRLALKTAVNSSLSRIATVFKDDVKGIYLPDEYDRYFQRFLDRKNI
;
A
#
# COMPACT_ATOMS: atom_id res chain seq x y z
N LYS A 1 -1.85 37.26 7.77
CA LYS A 1 -2.61 37.74 8.96
C LYS A 1 -2.71 36.56 9.94
N PRO A 2 -2.05 36.61 11.11
CA PRO A 2 -2.04 35.47 12.02
C PRO A 2 -3.33 35.40 12.85
N LEU A 3 -3.93 34.21 12.92
CA LEU A 3 -5.14 33.87 13.69
C LEU A 3 -4.79 33.69 15.18
N THR A 4 -4.32 34.74 15.86
CA THR A 4 -3.84 34.65 17.25
C THR A 4 -4.85 35.07 18.32
N ASN A 5 -6.14 35.25 18.00
CA ASN A 5 -7.06 35.91 18.96
C ASN A 5 -8.42 35.23 19.21
N VAL A 6 -8.53 33.91 19.00
CA VAL A 6 -9.75 33.15 19.40
C VAL A 6 -9.49 32.20 20.58
N ASN A 7 -8.22 31.97 20.94
CA ASN A 7 -7.81 30.87 21.80
C ASN A 7 -7.67 31.22 23.30
N LYS A 8 -8.42 32.19 23.84
CA LYS A 8 -8.28 32.57 25.27
C LYS A 8 -9.56 32.56 26.11
N LYS A 9 -10.71 32.17 25.55
CA LYS A 9 -11.98 32.13 26.31
C LYS A 9 -12.65 30.75 26.44
N VAL A 10 -12.14 29.70 25.78
CA VAL A 10 -12.79 28.38 25.75
C VAL A 10 -12.22 27.40 26.80
N PHE A 11 -11.12 27.76 27.47
CA PHE A 11 -10.34 26.80 28.27
C PHE A 11 -10.79 26.50 29.71
N PRO A 12 -11.63 27.27 30.44
CA PRO A 12 -11.92 26.92 31.84
C PRO A 12 -12.83 25.69 31.99
N CYS A 13 -13.54 25.28 30.94
CA CYS A 13 -14.43 24.10 30.99
C CYS A 13 -13.71 22.77 30.68
N PHE A 14 -12.55 22.81 30.02
CA PHE A 14 -11.84 21.61 29.56
C PHE A 14 -10.86 21.05 30.60
N GLN A 15 -10.54 21.82 31.64
CA GLN A 15 -9.57 21.44 32.69
C GLN A 15 -10.07 20.31 33.62
N ARG A 16 -11.36 19.94 33.52
CA ARG A 16 -11.98 18.87 34.30
C ARG A 16 -12.07 17.53 33.54
N TRP A 17 -11.64 17.50 32.29
CA TRP A 17 -11.71 16.30 31.46
C TRP A 17 -10.40 15.50 31.61
N PRO A 18 -10.47 14.17 31.79
CA PRO A 18 -9.27 13.35 31.83
C PRO A 18 -8.48 13.55 30.54
N THR A 19 -7.16 13.72 30.65
CA THR A 19 -6.23 14.04 29.57
C THR A 19 -6.38 13.12 28.35
N VAL A 20 -6.83 11.89 28.58
CA VAL A 20 -7.14 10.85 27.59
C VAL A 20 -8.29 11.22 26.65
N ILE A 21 -9.32 11.92 27.14
CA ILE A 21 -10.42 12.39 26.29
C ILE A 21 -9.95 13.58 25.46
N CYS A 22 -9.17 14.47 26.06
CA CYS A 22 -8.57 15.60 25.36
C CYS A 22 -7.68 15.11 24.21
N SER A 23 -6.76 14.16 24.46
CA SER A 23 -5.91 13.58 23.43
C SER A 23 -6.73 12.87 22.34
N TYR A 24 -7.79 12.14 22.67
CA TYR A 24 -8.62 11.49 21.65
C TYR A 24 -9.31 12.46 20.66
N PHE A 25 -9.67 13.66 21.11
CA PHE A 25 -10.31 14.68 20.25
C PHE A 25 -9.32 15.59 19.52
N PHE A 26 -8.11 15.76 20.04
CA PHE A 26 -7.09 16.65 19.49
C PHE A 26 -5.95 15.92 18.77
N ASP A 27 -5.77 14.62 18.99
CA ASP A 27 -4.85 13.80 18.22
C ASP A 27 -5.45 13.50 16.85
N GLU A 28 -4.62 13.69 15.83
CA GLU A 28 -4.94 13.32 14.47
C GLU A 28 -5.12 11.79 14.41
N LEU A 29 -6.35 11.34 14.19
CA LEU A 29 -6.69 9.91 14.13
C LEU A 29 -5.77 9.22 13.11
N PRO A 30 -5.16 8.06 13.43
CA PRO A 30 -4.26 7.36 12.51
C PRO A 30 -4.93 7.06 11.16
N ASN A 31 -6.26 6.95 11.13
CA ASN A 31 -7.07 6.71 9.96
C ASN A 31 -7.05 7.87 8.95
N THR A 32 -6.89 9.13 9.38
CA THR A 32 -6.81 10.26 8.45
C THR A 32 -5.50 10.25 7.66
N LYS A 33 -4.39 9.85 8.32
CA LYS A 33 -3.09 9.70 7.66
C LYS A 33 -3.11 8.58 6.62
N ILE A 34 -3.70 7.44 6.96
CA ILE A 34 -3.86 6.31 6.03
C ILE A 34 -4.70 6.74 4.82
N LYS A 35 -5.84 7.39 5.07
CA LYS A 35 -6.71 7.91 4.01
C LYS A 35 -5.98 8.89 3.10
N GLN A 36 -5.19 9.80 3.66
CA GLN A 36 -4.41 10.76 2.88
C GLN A 36 -3.37 10.06 1.98
N ILE A 37 -2.66 9.05 2.49
CA ILE A 37 -1.69 8.28 1.70
C ILE A 37 -2.39 7.62 0.49
N PHE A 38 -3.51 6.94 0.72
CA PHE A 38 -4.23 6.23 -0.34
C PHE A 38 -4.93 7.17 -1.31
N SER A 39 -5.42 8.34 -0.87
CA SER A 39 -6.08 9.33 -1.75
C SER A 39 -5.25 9.68 -2.98
N SER A 40 -3.93 9.67 -2.84
CA SER A 40 -2.99 9.94 -3.92
C SER A 40 -2.46 8.68 -4.61
N SER A 41 -2.68 7.47 -4.11
CA SER A 41 -1.94 6.27 -4.55
C SER A 41 -2.32 5.73 -5.94
N GLN A 42 -3.28 6.33 -6.64
CA GLN A 42 -3.73 5.86 -7.95
C GLN A 42 -2.59 5.82 -8.99
N TYR A 43 -1.67 6.80 -8.96
CA TYR A 43 -0.52 6.81 -9.86
C TYR A 43 0.43 5.63 -9.58
N LEU A 44 0.57 5.22 -8.31
CA LEU A 44 1.40 4.08 -7.92
C LEU A 44 0.82 2.77 -8.47
N VAL A 45 -0.51 2.62 -8.48
CA VAL A 45 -1.19 1.47 -9.07
C VAL A 45 -0.80 1.33 -10.54
N TRP A 46 -0.92 2.41 -11.31
CA TRP A 46 -0.56 2.40 -12.74
C TRP A 46 0.92 2.13 -12.97
N MET A 47 1.82 2.68 -12.16
CA MET A 47 3.25 2.39 -12.26
C MET A 47 3.55 0.91 -12.00
N ILE A 48 2.97 0.32 -10.95
CA ILE A 48 3.18 -1.09 -10.61
C ILE A 48 2.66 -2.01 -11.72
N GLU A 49 1.51 -1.69 -12.30
CA GLU A 49 0.97 -2.45 -13.44
C GLU A 49 1.86 -2.31 -14.68
N ALA A 50 2.25 -1.08 -15.02
CA ALA A 50 3.12 -0.79 -16.16
C ALA A 50 4.47 -1.51 -16.02
N LEU A 51 5.08 -1.49 -14.84
CA LEU A 51 6.33 -2.21 -14.55
C LEU A 51 6.17 -3.73 -14.67
N GLY A 52 5.06 -4.29 -14.19
CA GLY A 52 4.76 -5.72 -14.35
C GLY A 52 4.61 -6.12 -15.83
N TYR A 53 3.95 -5.28 -16.64
CA TYR A 53 3.86 -5.50 -18.09
C TYR A 53 5.20 -5.32 -18.79
N LEU A 54 5.98 -4.30 -18.43
CA LEU A 54 7.29 -4.02 -19.01
C LEU A 54 8.26 -5.20 -18.78
N LEU A 55 8.34 -5.71 -17.55
CA LEU A 55 9.16 -6.90 -17.26
C LEU A 55 8.68 -8.13 -18.02
N THR A 56 7.37 -8.31 -18.15
CA THR A 56 6.81 -9.43 -18.91
C THR A 56 7.19 -9.34 -20.39
N ALA A 57 7.06 -8.15 -20.99
CA ALA A 57 7.47 -7.92 -22.38
C ALA A 57 8.98 -8.12 -22.56
N SER A 58 9.78 -7.74 -21.56
CA SER A 58 11.24 -7.91 -21.59
C SER A 58 11.67 -9.36 -21.73
N TYR A 59 10.87 -10.34 -21.32
CA TYR A 59 11.21 -11.75 -21.50
C TYR A 59 11.42 -12.12 -22.98
N VAL A 60 10.64 -11.52 -23.89
CA VAL A 60 10.70 -11.79 -25.34
C VAL A 60 11.54 -10.75 -26.07
N GLU A 61 11.43 -9.49 -25.68
CA GLU A 61 12.00 -8.36 -26.43
C GLU A 61 13.42 -7.97 -25.99
N ASP A 62 13.83 -8.31 -24.77
CA ASP A 62 15.12 -7.90 -24.20
C ASP A 62 16.23 -8.92 -24.51
N LYS A 63 16.71 -8.88 -25.75
CA LYS A 63 17.78 -9.77 -26.26
C LYS A 63 19.06 -9.78 -25.41
N TYR A 64 19.34 -8.70 -24.68
CA TYR A 64 20.56 -8.54 -23.88
C TYR A 64 20.30 -8.64 -22.37
N GLY A 65 19.04 -8.80 -21.95
CA GLY A 65 18.65 -8.92 -20.55
C GLY A 65 18.88 -7.68 -19.69
N VAL A 66 19.07 -6.49 -20.28
CA VAL A 66 19.37 -5.26 -19.53
C VAL A 66 18.22 -4.87 -18.59
N VAL A 67 16.98 -5.02 -19.06
CA VAL A 67 15.76 -4.80 -18.27
C VAL A 67 15.55 -5.96 -17.30
N GLN A 68 15.88 -7.19 -17.72
CA GLN A 68 15.79 -8.38 -16.86
C GLN A 68 16.75 -8.32 -15.65
N LEU A 69 17.85 -7.57 -15.71
CA LEU A 69 18.72 -7.30 -14.55
C LEU A 69 17.98 -6.57 -13.41
N MET A 70 16.88 -5.88 -13.71
CA MET A 70 16.06 -5.21 -12.69
C MET A 70 15.05 -6.15 -12.04
N LEU A 71 14.86 -7.36 -12.57
CA LEU A 71 13.86 -8.33 -12.11
C LEU A 71 13.97 -8.63 -10.60
N PRO A 72 15.16 -8.96 -10.03
CA PRO A 72 15.24 -9.26 -8.61
C PRO A 72 14.87 -8.06 -7.74
N LYS A 73 15.32 -6.86 -8.13
CA LYS A 73 15.03 -5.62 -7.41
C LYS A 73 13.53 -5.30 -7.41
N LEU A 74 12.88 -5.50 -8.55
CA LEU A 74 11.46 -5.24 -8.68
C LEU A 74 10.63 -6.26 -7.92
N VAL A 75 11.00 -7.55 -7.96
CA VAL A 75 10.33 -8.59 -7.17
C VAL A 75 10.46 -8.27 -5.68
N CYS A 76 11.65 -7.93 -5.18
CA CYS A 76 11.83 -7.50 -3.79
C CYS A 76 10.94 -6.30 -3.44
N LEU A 77 10.88 -5.28 -4.30
CA LEU A 77 10.05 -4.10 -4.07
C LEU A 77 8.55 -4.43 -4.00
N LEU A 78 8.06 -5.30 -4.88
CA LEU A 78 6.66 -5.75 -4.84
C LEU A 78 6.37 -6.59 -3.59
N LEU A 79 7.33 -7.39 -3.13
CA LEU A 79 7.21 -8.16 -1.89
C LEU A 79 7.23 -7.26 -0.65
N ASP A 80 8.12 -6.27 -0.58
CA ASP A 80 8.16 -5.27 0.48
C ASP A 80 6.83 -4.54 0.58
N LEU A 81 6.30 -4.10 -0.56
CA LEU A 81 5.03 -3.38 -0.60
C LEU A 81 3.85 -4.27 -0.17
N LYS A 82 3.88 -5.55 -0.54
CA LYS A 82 2.91 -6.55 -0.09
C LYS A 82 2.99 -6.79 1.42
N MET A 83 4.19 -6.96 1.98
CA MET A 83 4.39 -7.11 3.42
C MET A 83 3.98 -5.85 4.19
N ALA A 84 4.25 -4.66 3.65
CA ALA A 84 3.82 -3.39 4.23
C ALA A 84 2.30 -3.26 4.22
N GLU A 85 1.63 -3.66 3.13
CA GLU A 85 0.17 -3.66 3.03
C GLU A 85 -0.50 -4.61 4.04
N GLU A 86 0.12 -5.77 4.30
CA GLU A 86 -0.34 -6.74 5.31
C GLU A 86 -0.23 -6.20 6.75
N LYS A 87 0.73 -5.31 7.02
CA LYS A 87 0.91 -4.65 8.32
C LYS A 87 -0.07 -3.51 8.57
N LEU A 88 -0.74 -3.00 7.53
CA LEU A 88 -1.70 -1.91 7.68
C LEU A 88 -2.94 -2.40 8.43
N PRO A 89 -3.39 -1.67 9.46
CA PRO A 89 -4.58 -2.05 10.21
C PRO A 89 -5.76 -2.22 9.25
N ILE A 90 -6.52 -3.31 9.43
CA ILE A 90 -7.82 -3.45 8.79
C ILE A 90 -8.73 -2.52 9.55
N ASP A 91 -9.13 -1.41 8.94
CA ASP A 91 -10.15 -0.57 9.54
C ASP A 91 -11.41 -1.44 9.75
N PRO A 92 -11.96 -1.52 10.97
CA PRO A 92 -13.28 -2.09 11.13
C PRO A 92 -14.21 -1.23 10.27
N ILE A 93 -14.76 -1.83 9.23
CA ILE A 93 -15.79 -1.23 8.38
C ILE A 93 -16.98 -0.94 9.30
N GLY A 94 -17.01 0.24 9.90
CA GLY A 94 -18.01 0.53 10.91
C GLY A 94 -17.64 1.70 11.80
N ILE A 95 -18.53 2.69 11.80
CA ILE A 95 -18.67 3.75 12.81
C ILE A 95 -17.98 5.11 12.49
N GLU A 96 -17.63 5.44 11.24
CA GLU A 96 -17.61 6.88 10.88
C GLU A 96 -19.05 7.36 10.65
N ARG A 97 -19.67 7.98 11.66
CA ARG A 97 -21.06 8.48 11.58
C ARG A 97 -21.20 9.81 10.83
N HIS A 98 -20.11 10.42 10.35
CA HIS A 98 -20.18 11.66 9.59
C HIS A 98 -19.10 11.71 8.50
N VAL A 99 -19.35 11.04 7.38
CA VAL A 99 -18.71 11.43 6.11
C VAL A 99 -19.74 12.25 5.36
N ARG A 100 -19.38 13.49 4.99
CA ARG A 100 -20.28 14.42 4.28
C ARG A 100 -20.63 13.94 2.87
N ASP A 101 -19.79 13.11 2.29
CA ASP A 101 -19.95 12.50 0.97
C ASP A 101 -19.75 10.98 1.06
N PRO A 102 -20.76 10.16 0.74
CA PRO A 102 -20.60 8.70 0.66
C PRO A 102 -19.44 8.27 -0.25
N GLN A 103 -19.11 9.04 -1.29
CA GLN A 103 -18.06 8.72 -2.25
C GLN A 103 -16.66 8.69 -1.61
N ASP A 104 -16.32 9.74 -0.87
CA ASP A 104 -15.03 9.92 -0.18
C ASP A 104 -14.79 8.86 0.94
N ARG A 105 -15.87 8.25 1.45
CA ARG A 105 -15.77 7.12 2.39
C ARG A 105 -15.17 5.88 1.74
N TYR A 106 -15.42 5.65 0.45
CA TYR A 106 -15.01 4.40 -0.20
C TYR A 106 -13.76 4.57 -1.07
N GLU A 107 -13.42 5.78 -1.52
CA GLU A 107 -12.27 6.00 -2.42
C GLU A 107 -10.95 5.43 -1.88
N HIS A 108 -10.60 5.71 -0.63
CA HIS A 108 -9.36 5.19 -0.04
C HIS A 108 -9.37 3.66 0.13
N ILE A 109 -10.53 3.06 0.38
CA ILE A 109 -10.71 1.60 0.44
C ILE A 109 -10.51 1.00 -0.97
N HIS A 110 -11.14 1.60 -1.98
CA HIS A 110 -10.99 1.21 -3.37
C HIS A 110 -9.54 1.31 -3.83
N GLN A 111 -8.84 2.40 -3.50
CA GLN A 111 -7.43 2.60 -3.84
C GLN A 111 -6.51 1.59 -3.15
N ARG A 112 -6.75 1.28 -1.86
CA ARG A 112 -6.03 0.22 -1.15
C ARG A 112 -6.23 -1.14 -1.81
N LEU A 113 -7.48 -1.48 -2.15
CA LEU A 113 -7.81 -2.73 -2.85
C LEU A 113 -7.22 -2.79 -4.26
N ALA A 114 -7.24 -1.67 -4.99
CA ALA A 114 -6.62 -1.56 -6.31
C ALA A 114 -5.11 -1.78 -6.24
N LEU A 115 -4.43 -1.16 -5.27
CA LEU A 115 -3.00 -1.36 -5.03
C LEU A 115 -2.69 -2.83 -4.71
N LYS A 116 -3.43 -3.42 -3.78
CA LYS A 116 -3.31 -4.85 -3.46
C LYS A 116 -3.47 -5.73 -4.69
N THR A 117 -4.46 -5.43 -5.52
CA THR A 117 -4.76 -6.21 -6.73
C THR A 117 -3.65 -6.07 -7.76
N ALA A 118 -3.17 -4.85 -8.02
CA ALA A 118 -2.07 -4.56 -8.93
C ALA A 118 -0.77 -5.25 -8.53
N VAL A 119 -0.43 -5.26 -7.24
CA VAL A 119 0.78 -5.93 -6.74
C VAL A 119 0.68 -7.45 -6.93
N ASN A 120 -0.45 -8.04 -6.53
CA ASN A 120 -0.64 -9.48 -6.67
C ASN A 120 -0.71 -9.90 -8.15
N SER A 121 -1.32 -9.08 -9.02
CA SER A 121 -1.41 -9.37 -10.45
C SER A 121 -0.04 -9.26 -11.11
N SER A 122 0.75 -8.21 -10.82
CA SER A 122 2.12 -8.05 -11.33
C SER A 122 3.04 -9.18 -10.85
N LEU A 123 3.01 -9.54 -9.56
CA LEU A 123 3.79 -10.67 -9.03
C LEU A 123 3.41 -12.00 -9.68
N SER A 124 2.11 -12.28 -9.81
CA SER A 124 1.67 -13.52 -10.46
C SER A 124 2.07 -13.55 -11.93
N ARG A 125 1.98 -12.43 -12.65
CA ARG A 125 2.37 -12.34 -14.05
C ARG A 125 3.86 -12.62 -14.23
N ILE A 126 4.70 -11.96 -13.43
CA ILE A 126 6.15 -12.18 -13.42
C ILE A 126 6.45 -13.66 -13.13
N ALA A 127 5.83 -14.23 -12.10
CA ALA A 127 6.01 -15.64 -11.74
C ALA A 127 5.61 -16.60 -12.87
N THR A 128 4.52 -16.31 -13.60
CA THR A 128 4.10 -17.16 -14.73
C THR A 128 5.03 -17.08 -15.93
N VAL A 129 5.59 -15.91 -16.22
CA VAL A 129 6.42 -15.67 -17.41
C VAL A 129 7.83 -16.19 -17.19
N PHE A 130 8.40 -15.92 -16.03
CA PHE A 130 9.76 -16.33 -15.67
C PHE A 130 9.80 -17.70 -14.97
N LYS A 131 8.72 -18.49 -15.00
CA LYS A 131 8.54 -19.73 -14.21
C LYS A 131 9.77 -20.65 -14.26
N ASP A 132 10.33 -20.84 -15.45
CA ASP A 132 11.47 -21.72 -15.67
C ASP A 132 12.78 -21.15 -15.09
N ASP A 133 12.89 -19.81 -15.06
CA ASP A 133 14.04 -19.06 -14.55
C ASP A 133 13.87 -18.55 -13.12
N VAL A 134 12.72 -18.80 -12.45
CA VAL A 134 12.44 -18.30 -11.08
C VAL A 134 13.53 -18.72 -10.10
N LYS A 135 14.06 -19.94 -10.23
CA LYS A 135 15.13 -20.47 -9.36
C LYS A 135 16.49 -19.78 -9.58
N GLY A 136 16.66 -19.07 -10.70
CA GLY A 136 17.85 -18.30 -11.02
C GLY A 136 17.81 -16.85 -10.52
N ILE A 137 16.66 -16.38 -10.04
CA ILE A 137 16.51 -15.02 -9.50
C ILE A 137 17.15 -15.00 -8.11
N TYR A 138 18.24 -14.24 -7.96
CA TYR A 138 18.87 -14.02 -6.66
C TYR A 138 17.96 -13.13 -5.80
N LEU A 139 17.24 -13.76 -4.87
CA LEU A 139 16.43 -13.10 -3.85
C LEU A 139 17.09 -13.33 -2.48
N PRO A 140 17.09 -12.36 -1.56
CA PRO A 140 17.53 -12.63 -0.19
C PRO A 140 16.61 -13.65 0.49
N ASP A 141 17.16 -14.49 1.38
CA ASP A 141 16.49 -15.67 1.97
C ASP A 141 15.12 -15.41 2.63
N GLU A 142 14.89 -14.19 3.13
CA GLU A 142 13.59 -13.79 3.69
C GLU A 142 12.54 -13.62 2.58
N TYR A 143 12.91 -12.91 1.51
CA TYR A 143 12.05 -12.66 0.36
C TYR A 143 11.79 -13.92 -0.43
N ASP A 144 12.79 -14.79 -0.60
CA ASP A 144 12.62 -16.06 -1.31
C ASP A 144 11.61 -16.96 -0.60
N ARG A 145 11.75 -17.18 0.72
CA ARG A 145 10.77 -17.98 1.49
C ARG A 145 9.36 -17.42 1.41
N TYR A 146 9.23 -16.10 1.48
CA TYR A 146 7.93 -15.44 1.35
C TYR A 146 7.35 -15.58 -0.06
N PHE A 147 8.20 -15.47 -1.09
CA PHE A 147 7.81 -15.62 -2.48
C PHE A 147 7.41 -17.06 -2.80
N GLN A 148 8.19 -18.06 -2.37
CA GLN A 148 7.83 -19.48 -2.52
C GLN A 148 6.47 -19.78 -1.87
N ARG A 149 6.23 -19.29 -0.64
CA ARG A 149 4.93 -19.42 0.02
C ARG A 149 3.79 -18.78 -0.77
N PHE A 150 4.06 -17.67 -1.45
CA PHE A 150 3.09 -17.01 -2.30
C PHE A 150 2.79 -17.83 -3.57
N LEU A 151 3.81 -18.43 -4.19
CA LEU A 151 3.67 -19.32 -5.34
C LEU A 151 2.88 -20.58 -4.98
N ASP A 152 3.23 -21.23 -3.86
CA ASP A 152 2.57 -22.43 -3.35
C ASP A 152 1.07 -22.21 -3.12
N ARG A 153 0.70 -21.05 -2.55
CA ARG A 153 -0.71 -20.69 -2.32
C ARG A 153 -1.50 -20.56 -3.63
N LYS A 154 -0.84 -20.15 -4.71
CA LYS A 154 -1.47 -19.86 -6.01
C LYS A 154 -1.51 -21.06 -6.96
N ASN A 155 -0.87 -22.18 -6.62
CA ASN A 155 -0.85 -23.42 -7.39
C ASN A 155 -0.50 -23.20 -8.88
N ILE A 156 0.64 -22.53 -9.10
CA ILE A 156 1.36 -22.48 -10.39
C ILE A 156 2.47 -23.52 -10.36
#